data_AF-A0A7K9BKT5-F1
#
_entry.id   AF-A0A7K9BKT5-F1
#
_cell.length_a   1.000
_cell.length_b   1.000
_cell.length_c   1.000
_cell.angle_alpha   90.00
_cell.angle_beta   90.00
_cell.angle_gamma   90.00
#
_symmetry.space_group_name_H-M   'P 1'
#
loop_
_entity.id
_entity.type
_entity.pdbx_description
1 polymer ?
#
loop_
_entity_poly.entity_id
_entity_poly.type
_entity_poly.pdbx_seq_one_letter_code
_entity_poly.pdbx_strand_id
1 'polypeptide(L)'
;LLVGAPQAPALPGQGANRTGGLFACPLSPASSDCWRVPIDDGVDLQRESKENQWLGVSVKSQGAGGKIVTCAHLYEARHRVRQPLETRDVIGRCFVLSQDLRVRDELDGGEWKFCEGRPQGHDRFGFCQQGLAAGFTADNHYILFGAPGTYNWKGERGVSGCPGGLGAAVGVHGARARVGACVGACMRVSVWACMHGVRRSGCVWGGCACMHVGVQELVWVCMCLGVCAWGLAACSGCVCVGVHGFGWMDLVVGAPHFFERKEEIGGAAYVYINPGGRWASAAPLRLNGTYGSMFGIALSAAGDLDQDGFSDLAVGAPFDGAGKVYIYHGSKLGIVAKPAQVRG
;
A
#
# COMPACT_ATOMS: atom_id res chain seq x y z
N LEU A 1 14.51 -0.33 -14.25
CA LEU A 1 14.04 -0.51 -12.86
C LEU A 1 13.83 0.86 -12.21
N LEU A 2 12.82 1.01 -11.36
CA LEU A 2 12.62 2.19 -10.51
C LEU A 2 12.73 1.78 -9.05
N VAL A 3 13.49 2.52 -8.25
CA VAL A 3 13.78 2.20 -6.85
C VAL A 3 13.50 3.44 -5.99
N GLY A 4 12.63 3.27 -4.98
CA GLY A 4 12.40 4.28 -3.96
C GLY A 4 13.43 4.17 -2.85
N ALA A 5 14.08 5.28 -2.51
CA ALA A 5 15.06 5.37 -1.43
C ALA A 5 14.62 6.46 -0.44
N PRO A 6 13.62 6.20 0.44
CA PRO A 6 13.03 7.20 1.36
C PRO A 6 14.03 7.81 2.34
N GLN A 7 15.19 7.20 2.49
CA GLN A 7 16.23 7.56 3.43
C GLN A 7 17.48 8.19 2.78
N ALA A 8 17.44 8.46 1.47
CA ALA A 8 18.51 9.09 0.72
C ALA A 8 18.79 10.55 1.18
N PRO A 9 20.04 11.03 1.07
CA PRO A 9 20.41 12.42 1.36
C PRO A 9 19.59 13.44 0.55
N ALA A 10 19.50 14.67 1.05
CA ALA A 10 18.85 15.77 0.34
C ALA A 10 19.57 16.14 -0.97
N LEU A 11 18.85 16.75 -1.92
CA LEU A 11 19.43 17.50 -3.03
C LEU A 11 19.90 18.88 -2.54
N PRO A 12 20.92 19.49 -3.19
CA PRO A 12 21.27 20.87 -2.97
C PRO A 12 20.04 21.79 -3.10
N GLY A 13 19.85 22.69 -2.13
CA GLY A 13 18.72 23.62 -2.12
C GLY A 13 17.42 23.12 -1.48
N GLN A 14 17.33 21.84 -1.04
CA GLN A 14 16.14 21.35 -0.30
C GLN A 14 16.08 21.73 1.19
N GLY A 15 17.11 22.41 1.72
CA GLY A 15 17.14 22.89 3.12
C GLY A 15 17.02 21.80 4.19
N ALA A 16 17.43 20.58 3.86
CA ALA A 16 17.30 19.37 4.67
C ALA A 16 18.58 18.54 4.59
N ASN A 17 18.79 17.62 5.54
CA ASN A 17 19.83 16.60 5.48
C ASN A 17 19.35 15.36 4.71
N ARG A 18 18.08 14.98 4.90
CA ARG A 18 17.49 13.77 4.31
C ARG A 18 16.10 14.08 3.79
N THR A 19 15.84 13.80 2.52
CA THR A 19 14.52 13.99 1.90
C THR A 19 13.97 12.70 1.30
N GLY A 20 14.83 11.72 1.04
CA GLY A 20 14.51 10.58 0.20
C GLY A 20 14.53 10.92 -1.30
N GLY A 21 14.49 9.91 -2.16
CA GLY A 21 14.45 10.12 -3.60
C GLY A 21 13.95 8.90 -4.38
N LEU A 22 13.55 9.15 -5.62
CA LEU A 22 13.33 8.12 -6.62
C LEU A 22 14.60 7.96 -7.46
N PHE A 23 15.00 6.72 -7.71
CA PHE A 23 16.14 6.36 -8.55
C PHE A 23 15.67 5.55 -9.75
N ALA A 24 16.25 5.83 -10.91
CA ALA A 24 16.05 5.08 -12.14
C ALA A 24 17.34 4.35 -12.48
N CYS A 25 17.27 3.02 -12.51
CA CYS A 25 18.37 2.14 -12.89
C CYS A 25 18.02 1.46 -14.21
N PRO A 26 18.82 1.64 -15.29
CA PRO A 26 18.72 0.82 -16.48
C PRO A 26 18.81 -0.68 -16.14
N LEU A 27 18.31 -1.54 -17.04
CA LEU A 27 18.50 -3.00 -16.91
C LEU A 27 19.82 -3.38 -17.59
N SER A 28 20.93 -2.89 -17.05
CA SER A 28 22.28 -3.19 -17.54
C SER A 28 23.07 -3.99 -16.48
N PRO A 29 24.18 -4.65 -16.87
CA PRO A 29 25.06 -5.32 -15.92
C PRO A 29 25.95 -4.35 -15.11
N ALA A 30 25.91 -3.03 -15.39
CA ALA A 30 26.67 -2.04 -14.63
C ALA A 30 25.96 -1.71 -13.30
N SER A 31 26.69 -1.76 -12.19
CA SER A 31 26.14 -1.50 -10.85
C SER A 31 26.02 -0.02 -10.48
N SER A 32 26.45 0.89 -11.36
CA SER A 32 26.60 2.34 -11.09
C SER A 32 25.86 3.23 -12.08
N ASP A 33 24.94 2.68 -12.89
CA ASP A 33 24.15 3.43 -13.87
C ASP A 33 22.81 3.97 -13.32
N CYS A 34 22.48 3.63 -12.07
CA CYS A 34 21.38 4.21 -11.30
C CYS A 34 21.58 5.72 -11.09
N TRP A 35 20.65 6.54 -11.59
CA TRP A 35 20.62 7.98 -11.37
C TRP A 35 19.39 8.41 -10.58
N ARG A 36 19.51 9.47 -9.79
CA ARG A 36 18.39 10.05 -9.03
C ARG A 36 17.51 10.86 -9.97
N VAL A 37 16.21 10.57 -9.99
CA VAL A 37 15.25 11.34 -10.78
C VAL A 37 15.13 12.74 -10.16
N PRO A 38 15.34 13.83 -10.92
CA PRO A 38 15.24 15.19 -10.42
C PRO A 38 13.76 15.56 -10.28
N ILE A 39 13.26 15.34 -9.06
CA ILE A 39 11.93 15.73 -8.61
C ILE A 39 12.09 16.43 -7.27
N ASP A 40 11.15 17.34 -6.97
CA ASP A 40 11.06 18.01 -5.67
C ASP A 40 12.23 18.95 -5.32
N ASP A 41 12.81 19.62 -6.32
CA ASP A 41 13.89 20.60 -6.12
C ASP A 41 13.49 21.82 -5.26
N GLY A 42 14.48 22.50 -4.67
CA GLY A 42 14.28 23.70 -3.83
C GLY A 42 13.56 23.45 -2.50
N VAL A 43 13.22 24.52 -1.77
CA VAL A 43 12.35 24.50 -0.59
C VAL A 43 11.77 25.88 -0.28
N ASP A 44 10.50 25.96 0.17
CA ASP A 44 9.95 27.15 0.84
C ASP A 44 9.82 26.94 2.35
N LEU A 45 10.81 27.45 3.10
CA LEU A 45 10.86 27.33 4.56
C LEU A 45 9.70 28.03 5.30
N GLN A 46 8.88 28.85 4.63
CA GLN A 46 7.67 29.44 5.22
C GLN A 46 6.42 28.56 5.04
N ARG A 47 6.49 27.52 4.20
CA ARG A 47 5.35 26.69 3.81
C ARG A 47 5.56 25.19 3.98
N GLU A 48 6.79 24.72 4.07
CA GLU A 48 7.10 23.29 4.09
C GLU A 48 8.37 22.93 4.87
N SER A 49 8.54 21.63 5.11
CA SER A 49 9.77 21.01 5.57
C SER A 49 9.95 19.66 4.88
N LYS A 50 11.05 19.53 4.13
CA LYS A 50 11.38 18.29 3.41
C LYS A 50 12.20 17.30 4.26
N GLU A 51 12.67 17.72 5.44
CA GLU A 51 13.45 16.89 6.36
C GLU A 51 12.69 15.63 6.79
N ASN A 52 13.25 14.47 6.49
CA ASN A 52 12.68 13.13 6.68
C ASN A 52 11.26 12.95 6.12
N GLN A 53 10.93 13.59 4.98
CA GLN A 53 9.62 13.39 4.32
C GLN A 53 9.40 11.98 3.73
N TRP A 54 10.47 11.18 3.60
CA TRP A 54 10.48 9.82 3.04
C TRP A 54 9.99 9.73 1.58
N LEU A 55 10.54 10.57 0.69
CA LEU A 55 10.25 10.51 -0.75
C LEU A 55 10.75 9.19 -1.35
N GLY A 56 9.85 8.45 -1.98
CA GLY A 56 10.10 7.09 -2.47
C GLY A 56 9.73 5.99 -1.48
N VAL A 57 8.95 6.28 -0.43
CA VAL A 57 8.39 5.23 0.46
C VAL A 57 7.50 4.24 -0.31
N SER A 58 6.76 4.75 -1.30
CA SER A 58 5.93 3.99 -2.20
C SER A 58 6.23 4.45 -3.63
N VAL A 59 6.38 3.47 -4.52
CA VAL A 59 6.64 3.67 -5.96
C VAL A 59 5.81 2.65 -6.73
N LYS A 60 5.01 3.11 -7.71
CA LYS A 60 4.28 2.24 -8.65
C LYS A 60 4.34 2.80 -10.06
N SER A 61 4.29 1.91 -11.04
CA SER A 61 4.24 2.22 -12.47
C SER A 61 3.04 1.52 -13.10
N GLN A 62 2.43 2.13 -14.09
CA GLN A 62 1.38 1.53 -14.94
C GLN A 62 1.94 0.55 -15.99
N GLY A 63 3.27 0.42 -16.09
CA GLY A 63 3.95 -0.36 -17.13
C GLY A 63 4.44 0.52 -18.29
N ALA A 64 4.75 -0.13 -19.42
CA ALA A 64 5.29 0.54 -20.61
C ALA A 64 4.31 1.58 -21.18
N GLY A 65 4.81 2.78 -21.50
CA GLY A 65 4.00 3.90 -22.00
C GLY A 65 3.11 4.60 -20.97
N GLY A 66 3.04 4.09 -19.74
CA GLY A 66 2.16 4.62 -18.69
C GLY A 66 2.82 5.62 -17.74
N LYS A 67 2.03 6.09 -16.77
CA LYS A 67 2.47 6.99 -15.71
C LYS A 67 3.13 6.24 -14.54
N ILE A 68 3.83 6.99 -13.70
CA ILE A 68 4.49 6.53 -12.48
C ILE A 68 4.04 7.41 -11.32
N VAL A 69 3.80 6.81 -10.16
CA VAL A 69 3.53 7.53 -8.90
C VAL A 69 4.59 7.19 -7.87
N THR A 70 5.11 8.21 -7.19
CA THR A 70 6.01 8.09 -6.04
C THR A 70 5.59 9.05 -4.93
N CYS A 71 5.68 8.66 -3.66
CA CYS A 71 5.17 9.50 -2.56
C CYS A 71 6.18 9.76 -1.44
N ALA A 72 5.89 10.81 -0.67
CA ALA A 72 6.59 11.27 0.52
C ALA A 72 5.59 11.43 1.67
N HIS A 73 5.28 10.32 2.35
CA HIS A 73 4.19 10.27 3.33
C HIS A 73 4.42 11.05 4.62
N LEU A 74 5.67 11.44 4.93
CA LEU A 74 6.04 12.26 6.09
C LEU A 74 6.30 13.73 5.73
N TYR A 75 5.92 14.16 4.53
CA TYR A 75 5.98 15.57 4.15
C TYR A 75 5.18 16.45 5.12
N GLU A 76 5.87 17.43 5.71
CA GLU A 76 5.35 18.40 6.68
C GLU A 76 5.03 19.72 5.96
N ALA A 77 3.74 20.06 5.90
CA ALA A 77 3.28 21.40 5.56
C ALA A 77 3.37 22.31 6.78
N ARG A 78 3.81 23.55 6.59
CA ARG A 78 3.90 24.58 7.63
C ARG A 78 2.98 25.74 7.35
N HIS A 79 2.38 26.26 8.41
CA HIS A 79 1.56 27.48 8.34
C HIS A 79 2.00 28.44 9.42
N ARG A 80 1.98 29.76 9.11
CA ARG A 80 2.28 30.84 10.06
C ARG A 80 3.67 30.70 10.72
N VAL A 81 4.67 30.31 9.93
CA VAL A 81 6.06 30.11 10.38
C VAL A 81 6.59 31.38 11.07
N ARG A 82 7.20 31.22 12.24
CA ARG A 82 7.67 32.31 13.13
C ARG A 82 6.55 33.22 13.67
N GLN A 83 5.32 32.73 13.79
CA GLN A 83 4.20 33.42 14.45
C GLN A 83 3.68 32.60 15.64
N PRO A 84 2.95 33.18 16.62
CA PRO A 84 2.49 32.48 17.83
C PRO A 84 1.54 31.30 17.60
N LEU A 85 1.01 31.14 16.39
CA LEU A 85 0.11 30.06 15.99
C LEU A 85 0.69 29.26 14.80
N GLU A 86 2.01 29.05 14.78
CA GLU A 86 2.67 28.16 13.81
C GLU A 86 2.08 26.74 13.92
N THR A 87 1.65 26.17 12.80
CA THR A 87 1.24 24.76 12.72
C THR A 87 2.15 23.97 11.78
N ARG A 88 2.28 22.68 12.10
CA ARG A 88 3.03 21.69 11.33
C ARG A 88 2.13 20.48 11.13
N ASP A 89 1.70 20.31 9.90
CA ASP A 89 0.75 19.28 9.51
C ASP A 89 1.48 18.24 8.64
N VAL A 90 1.64 17.01 9.15
CA VAL A 90 2.26 15.88 8.44
C VAL A 90 1.24 15.28 7.48
N ILE A 91 0.94 16.05 6.43
CA ILE A 91 -0.10 15.70 5.48
C ILE A 91 0.33 14.61 4.50
N GLY A 92 1.63 14.53 4.17
CA GLY A 92 2.14 13.69 3.08
C GLY A 92 1.90 14.29 1.68
N ARG A 93 2.61 13.79 0.66
CA ARG A 93 2.39 14.16 -0.76
C ARG A 93 2.79 13.06 -1.73
N CYS A 94 2.33 13.16 -2.99
CA CYS A 94 2.72 12.28 -4.07
C CYS A 94 3.12 13.06 -5.34
N PHE A 95 3.99 12.47 -6.15
CA PHE A 95 4.39 12.98 -7.46
C PHE A 95 3.95 12.00 -8.54
N VAL A 96 3.36 12.53 -9.60
CA VAL A 96 2.92 11.78 -10.78
C VAL A 96 3.80 12.17 -11.96
N LEU A 97 4.55 11.19 -12.44
CA LEU A 97 5.53 11.35 -13.50
C LEU A 97 5.03 10.68 -14.78
N SER A 98 5.38 11.30 -15.90
CA SER A 98 5.20 10.72 -17.24
C SER A 98 6.28 9.67 -17.54
N GLN A 99 6.14 8.96 -18.67
CA GLN A 99 7.03 7.87 -19.09
C GLN A 99 8.53 8.25 -19.18
N ASP A 100 8.87 9.53 -19.41
CA ASP A 100 10.24 10.04 -19.42
C ASP A 100 10.73 10.54 -18.05
N LEU A 101 10.03 10.17 -16.97
CA LEU A 101 10.36 10.48 -15.58
C LEU A 101 10.32 11.98 -15.23
N ARG A 102 9.52 12.75 -15.98
CA ARG A 102 9.31 14.19 -15.77
C ARG A 102 7.88 14.50 -15.34
N VAL A 103 7.71 15.63 -14.65
CA VAL A 103 6.42 16.32 -14.51
C VAL A 103 6.18 17.10 -15.81
N ARG A 104 5.01 16.89 -16.44
CA ARG A 104 4.68 17.53 -17.74
C ARG A 104 3.39 18.37 -17.69
N ASP A 105 2.34 17.90 -17.01
CA ASP A 105 1.01 18.53 -17.03
C ASP A 105 0.48 18.78 -15.61
N GLU A 106 -0.11 19.96 -15.37
CA GLU A 106 -0.72 20.36 -14.09
C GLU A 106 -2.07 19.68 -13.80
N LEU A 107 -2.78 19.24 -14.86
CA LEU A 107 -4.08 18.57 -14.73
C LEU A 107 -3.97 17.06 -14.48
N ASP A 108 -2.85 16.46 -14.91
CA ASP A 108 -2.76 15.02 -15.15
C ASP A 108 -1.43 14.39 -14.65
N GLY A 109 -0.52 15.23 -14.13
CA GLY A 109 0.79 14.89 -13.57
C GLY A 109 1.14 15.81 -12.39
N GLY A 110 2.41 15.86 -11.98
CA GLY A 110 2.89 16.88 -11.02
C GLY A 110 2.77 16.51 -9.54
N GLU A 111 2.70 17.53 -8.67
CA GLU A 111 2.63 17.38 -7.21
C GLU A 111 1.17 17.30 -6.73
N TRP A 112 0.85 16.25 -5.98
CA TRP A 112 -0.49 15.98 -5.46
C TRP A 112 -0.50 15.98 -3.94
N LYS A 113 -1.23 16.93 -3.35
CA LYS A 113 -1.43 17.12 -1.90
C LYS A 113 -2.93 17.16 -1.57
N PHE A 114 -3.61 16.02 -1.70
CA PHE A 114 -5.03 15.87 -1.37
C PHE A 114 -5.40 16.42 0.02
N CYS A 115 -4.51 16.33 1.00
CA CYS A 115 -4.75 16.77 2.38
C CYS A 115 -4.39 18.23 2.67
N GLU A 116 -3.80 18.97 1.72
CA GLU A 116 -3.55 20.41 1.84
C GLU A 116 -4.86 21.20 1.75
N GLY A 117 -4.93 22.34 2.46
CA GLY A 117 -6.12 23.22 2.47
C GLY A 117 -7.35 22.63 3.19
N ARG A 118 -7.27 21.41 3.72
CA ARG A 118 -8.34 20.77 4.51
C ARG A 118 -8.28 21.19 5.99
N PRO A 119 -9.33 20.93 6.78
CA PRO A 119 -9.30 21.20 8.21
C PRO A 119 -8.15 20.47 8.92
N GLN A 120 -7.27 21.27 9.51
CA GLN A 120 -6.11 20.86 10.30
C GLN A 120 -6.52 20.13 11.59
N GLY A 121 -5.53 19.58 12.28
CA GLY A 121 -5.70 18.82 13.52
C GLY A 121 -5.63 17.31 13.33
N HIS A 122 -5.21 16.61 14.39
CA HIS A 122 -5.09 15.15 14.42
C HIS A 122 -6.45 14.44 14.36
N ASP A 123 -7.52 15.14 14.71
CA ASP A 123 -8.91 14.69 14.60
C ASP A 123 -9.48 14.81 13.18
N ARG A 124 -8.76 15.46 12.25
CA ARG A 124 -9.14 15.62 10.84
C ARG A 124 -7.99 15.29 9.88
N PHE A 125 -7.37 16.26 9.21
CA PHE A 125 -6.41 16.00 8.12
C PHE A 125 -4.95 16.38 8.44
N GLY A 126 -4.67 16.97 9.60
CA GLY A 126 -3.32 17.46 9.94
C GLY A 126 -2.24 16.39 10.07
N PHE A 127 -2.63 15.12 10.21
CA PHE A 127 -1.73 13.95 10.24
C PHE A 127 -2.07 12.94 9.15
N CYS A 128 -2.58 13.42 8.01
CA CYS A 128 -3.10 12.57 6.95
C CYS A 128 -2.13 11.49 6.43
N GLN A 129 -0.83 11.79 6.34
CA GLN A 129 0.21 10.89 5.83
C GLN A 129 -0.13 10.23 4.48
N GLN A 130 -0.67 11.01 3.54
CA GLN A 130 -1.03 10.48 2.22
C GLN A 130 0.19 9.86 1.51
N GLY A 131 -0.04 8.75 0.81
CA GLY A 131 0.99 8.09 0.01
C GLY A 131 1.91 7.14 0.77
N LEU A 132 1.61 6.79 2.04
CA LEU A 132 2.28 5.65 2.71
C LEU A 132 2.18 4.39 1.84
N ALA A 133 1.01 4.17 1.25
CA ALA A 133 0.81 3.29 0.11
C ALA A 133 0.22 4.09 -1.06
N ALA A 134 0.56 3.69 -2.29
CA ALA A 134 0.02 4.25 -3.51
C ALA A 134 -0.08 3.17 -4.60
N GLY A 135 -0.95 3.38 -5.59
CA GLY A 135 -1.16 2.49 -6.73
C GLY A 135 -2.05 3.12 -7.79
N PHE A 136 -2.34 2.35 -8.83
CA PHE A 136 -3.27 2.72 -9.90
C PHE A 136 -4.46 1.76 -9.90
N THR A 137 -5.62 2.22 -10.40
CA THR A 137 -6.74 1.33 -10.73
C THR A 137 -6.38 0.45 -11.93
N ALA A 138 -7.06 -0.70 -12.06
CA ALA A 138 -6.78 -1.68 -13.13
C ALA A 138 -7.11 -1.19 -14.55
N ASP A 139 -7.87 -0.10 -14.68
CA ASP A 139 -8.11 0.61 -15.94
C ASP A 139 -7.04 1.69 -16.24
N ASN A 140 -6.08 1.91 -15.34
CA ASN A 140 -5.06 2.95 -15.39
C ASN A 140 -5.58 4.40 -15.43
N HIS A 141 -6.88 4.64 -15.19
CA HIS A 141 -7.46 5.98 -15.21
C HIS A 141 -7.27 6.75 -13.90
N TYR A 142 -7.15 6.05 -12.76
CA TYR A 142 -7.12 6.68 -11.44
C TYR A 142 -5.91 6.27 -10.62
N ILE A 143 -5.45 7.22 -9.79
CA ILE A 143 -4.46 6.98 -8.73
C ILE A 143 -5.20 6.72 -7.42
N LEU A 144 -4.68 5.75 -6.68
CA LEU A 144 -5.14 5.34 -5.36
C LEU A 144 -4.02 5.60 -4.35
N PHE A 145 -4.36 6.10 -3.16
CA PHE A 145 -3.38 6.30 -2.09
C PHE A 145 -3.97 6.02 -0.71
N GLY A 146 -3.13 5.52 0.19
CA GLY A 146 -3.40 5.39 1.61
C GLY A 146 -3.16 6.71 2.35
N ALA A 147 -3.95 6.97 3.40
CA ALA A 147 -3.91 8.18 4.23
C ALA A 147 -4.31 7.83 5.69
N PRO A 148 -3.44 7.09 6.41
CA PRO A 148 -3.83 6.37 7.62
C PRO A 148 -4.10 7.26 8.82
N GLY A 149 -3.40 8.38 8.99
CA GLY A 149 -3.50 9.23 10.18
C GLY A 149 -4.69 10.20 10.18
N THR A 150 -5.54 10.18 9.15
CA THR A 150 -6.77 10.97 9.13
C THR A 150 -7.75 10.54 10.25
N TYR A 151 -8.48 11.51 10.80
CA TYR A 151 -9.54 11.31 11.81
C TYR A 151 -9.13 10.53 13.07
N ASN A 152 -8.08 10.95 13.77
CA ASN A 152 -7.50 10.25 14.93
C ASN A 152 -7.02 8.83 14.56
N TRP A 153 -6.29 8.70 13.45
CA TRP A 153 -5.77 7.41 12.98
C TRP A 153 -6.86 6.36 12.67
N LYS A 154 -8.09 6.81 12.41
CA LYS A 154 -9.24 5.96 12.05
C LYS A 154 -9.42 5.82 10.54
N GLY A 155 -8.99 6.82 9.77
CA GLY A 155 -9.45 7.03 8.41
C GLY A 155 -10.74 7.86 8.31
N GLU A 156 -10.90 8.55 7.18
CA GLU A 156 -12.10 9.27 6.76
C GLU A 156 -13.31 8.33 6.45
N ARG A 157 -14.53 8.72 6.90
CA ARG A 157 -15.71 7.82 6.92
C ARG A 157 -17.07 8.53 6.75
N GLY A 158 -18.11 7.74 6.46
CA GLY A 158 -19.55 8.00 6.64
C GLY A 158 -20.39 7.44 5.47
N VAL A 159 -21.63 6.95 5.57
CA VAL A 159 -22.58 6.57 6.68
C VAL A 159 -23.58 5.61 5.98
N SER A 160 -24.08 4.47 6.48
CA SER A 160 -24.01 3.69 7.75
C SER A 160 -24.17 2.18 7.42
N GLY A 161 -24.52 1.29 8.38
CA GLY A 161 -25.09 -0.04 8.05
C GLY A 161 -24.52 -1.30 8.75
N CYS A 162 -23.69 -1.19 9.79
CA CYS A 162 -23.32 -2.34 10.63
C CYS A 162 -23.45 -1.98 12.12
N PRO A 163 -24.02 -2.86 12.97
CA PRO A 163 -24.17 -2.59 14.39
C PRO A 163 -22.81 -2.67 15.11
N GLY A 164 -22.17 -1.52 15.31
CA GLY A 164 -21.07 -1.36 16.27
C GLY A 164 -19.66 -1.73 15.80
N GLY A 165 -19.18 -1.13 14.71
CA GLY A 165 -17.76 -1.18 14.29
C GLY A 165 -17.31 0.13 13.63
N LEU A 166 -16.08 0.61 13.92
CA LEU A 166 -15.54 1.84 13.33
C LEU A 166 -14.87 1.53 11.98
N GLY A 167 -15.37 2.12 10.90
CA GLY A 167 -14.86 1.88 9.53
C GLY A 167 -13.94 2.96 8.95
N ALA A 168 -13.40 2.63 7.77
CA ALA A 168 -12.58 3.42 6.83
C ALA A 168 -12.96 3.06 5.38
N ALA A 169 -12.41 3.71 4.34
CA ALA A 169 -12.75 3.46 2.92
C ALA A 169 -11.50 3.50 1.98
N VAL A 170 -11.62 3.93 0.71
CA VAL A 170 -10.53 3.93 -0.31
C VAL A 170 -10.42 5.24 -1.12
N GLY A 171 -9.27 5.94 -1.11
CA GLY A 171 -9.06 7.18 -1.88
C GLY A 171 -9.09 7.03 -3.42
N VAL A 172 -10.06 7.64 -4.11
CA VAL A 172 -10.15 7.70 -5.59
C VAL A 172 -10.44 9.15 -6.02
N HIS A 173 -9.82 9.64 -7.10
CA HIS A 173 -10.14 10.96 -7.67
C HIS A 173 -10.76 10.87 -9.06
N GLY A 174 -12.09 10.97 -9.07
CA GLY A 174 -13.01 10.81 -10.22
C GLY A 174 -14.44 10.64 -9.71
N ALA A 175 -14.58 9.93 -8.58
CA ALA A 175 -15.73 9.97 -7.67
C ALA A 175 -15.23 9.97 -6.21
N ARG A 176 -15.97 10.59 -5.29
CA ARG A 176 -15.55 10.75 -3.88
C ARG A 176 -15.45 9.40 -3.15
N ALA A 177 -14.23 8.99 -2.77
CA ALA A 177 -13.92 7.83 -1.93
C ALA A 177 -12.58 8.09 -1.17
N ARG A 178 -12.31 7.41 -0.03
CA ARG A 178 -11.45 7.95 1.07
C ARG A 178 -10.63 6.89 1.90
N VAL A 179 -9.27 6.88 1.99
CA VAL A 179 -8.36 6.11 2.96
C VAL A 179 -7.50 4.92 2.41
N GLY A 180 -6.51 4.43 3.21
CA GLY A 180 -5.77 3.14 3.14
C GLY A 180 -4.49 3.10 4.02
N ALA A 181 -3.99 1.92 4.44
CA ALA A 181 -2.60 1.73 4.94
C ALA A 181 -1.75 0.88 3.96
N CYS A 182 -2.40 -0.07 3.28
CA CYS A 182 -1.91 -0.78 2.10
C CYS A 182 -3.02 -0.73 1.04
N VAL A 183 -2.65 -0.73 -0.26
CA VAL A 183 -3.58 -0.57 -1.38
C VAL A 183 -3.26 -1.58 -2.48
N GLY A 184 -4.28 -2.33 -2.91
CA GLY A 184 -4.23 -3.23 -4.07
C GLY A 184 -5.46 -3.05 -4.96
N ALA A 185 -5.29 -3.13 -6.28
CA ALA A 185 -6.36 -2.95 -7.25
C ALA A 185 -6.64 -4.24 -8.02
N CYS A 186 -7.93 -4.60 -8.17
CA CYS A 186 -8.39 -5.74 -8.95
C CYS A 186 -9.07 -5.27 -10.25
N MET A 187 -9.01 -6.09 -11.30
CA MET A 187 -9.72 -5.83 -12.56
C MET A 187 -11.23 -6.04 -12.39
N ARG A 188 -12.01 -5.24 -13.13
CA ARG A 188 -13.45 -5.01 -12.91
C ARG A 188 -13.76 -4.49 -11.50
N VAL A 189 -13.54 -3.18 -11.40
CA VAL A 189 -14.25 -2.23 -10.54
C VAL A 189 -13.99 -2.31 -9.02
N SER A 190 -13.21 -3.28 -8.53
CA SER A 190 -12.98 -3.47 -7.09
C SER A 190 -11.59 -3.04 -6.62
N VAL A 191 -11.51 -2.12 -5.66
CA VAL A 191 -10.26 -1.75 -4.96
C VAL A 191 -10.26 -2.32 -3.55
N TRP A 192 -9.13 -2.90 -3.14
CA TRP A 192 -8.96 -3.47 -1.80
C TRP A 192 -7.97 -2.66 -0.97
N ALA A 193 -8.35 -2.34 0.27
CA ALA A 193 -7.50 -1.68 1.24
C ALA A 193 -7.52 -2.41 2.57
N CYS A 194 -6.34 -2.63 3.14
CA CYS A 194 -6.19 -3.24 4.46
C CYS A 194 -6.15 -2.20 5.58
N MET A 195 -6.76 -2.56 6.70
CA MET A 195 -7.01 -1.73 7.89
C MET A 195 -6.45 -2.42 9.14
N HIS A 196 -5.78 -1.65 9.99
CA HIS A 196 -5.46 -2.06 11.36
C HIS A 196 -6.59 -1.63 12.31
N GLY A 197 -7.28 -2.59 12.93
CA GLY A 197 -8.31 -2.33 13.95
C GLY A 197 -7.73 -2.38 15.37
N VAL A 198 -7.97 -1.33 16.16
CA VAL A 198 -7.46 -1.20 17.53
C VAL A 198 -8.38 -1.87 18.56
N ARG A 199 -7.74 -2.60 19.49
CA ARG A 199 -8.21 -3.16 20.77
C ARG A 199 -9.72 -3.20 21.05
N ARG A 200 -10.25 -4.43 21.10
CA ARG A 200 -11.34 -4.81 22.02
C ARG A 200 -10.86 -6.01 22.85
N SER A 201 -11.06 -5.96 24.18
CA SER A 201 -10.78 -7.07 25.10
C SER A 201 -9.33 -7.61 25.06
N GLY A 202 -8.34 -6.74 24.87
CA GLY A 202 -6.92 -7.13 24.77
C GLY A 202 -6.45 -7.62 23.40
N CYS A 203 -7.36 -8.00 22.50
CA CYS A 203 -7.03 -8.46 21.14
C CYS A 203 -6.99 -7.32 20.12
N VAL A 204 -6.03 -7.38 19.19
CA VAL A 204 -5.90 -6.46 18.04
C VAL A 204 -6.29 -7.22 16.77
N TRP A 205 -7.24 -6.68 16.00
CA TRP A 205 -7.82 -7.34 14.83
C TRP A 205 -7.57 -6.50 13.58
N GLY A 206 -6.98 -7.08 12.54
CA GLY A 206 -6.95 -6.49 11.20
C GLY A 206 -8.07 -7.02 10.33
N GLY A 207 -8.38 -6.27 9.27
CA GLY A 207 -9.31 -6.66 8.23
C GLY A 207 -9.01 -5.90 6.95
N CYS A 208 -9.51 -6.37 5.81
CA CYS A 208 -9.34 -5.68 4.52
C CYS A 208 -10.72 -5.49 3.87
N ALA A 209 -11.01 -4.26 3.44
CA ALA A 209 -12.28 -3.92 2.82
C ALA A 209 -12.12 -3.83 1.29
N CYS A 210 -13.23 -4.06 0.59
CA CYS A 210 -13.36 -3.90 -0.85
C CYS A 210 -14.28 -2.70 -1.16
N MET A 211 -14.00 -1.96 -2.23
CA MET A 211 -14.82 -0.85 -2.69
C MET A 211 -15.06 -0.91 -4.20
N HIS A 212 -16.31 -0.75 -4.62
CA HIS A 212 -16.72 -0.79 -6.03
C HIS A 212 -16.72 0.63 -6.64
N VAL A 213 -15.79 0.91 -7.56
CA VAL A 213 -15.62 2.22 -8.21
C VAL A 213 -16.78 2.52 -9.17
N GLY A 214 -17.78 3.28 -8.71
CA GLY A 214 -18.94 3.70 -9.53
C GLY A 214 -20.29 3.52 -8.83
N VAL A 215 -20.31 2.85 -7.68
CA VAL A 215 -21.45 2.84 -6.76
C VAL A 215 -20.96 3.45 -5.45
N GLN A 216 -21.78 4.27 -4.77
CA GLN A 216 -21.40 4.86 -3.47
C GLN A 216 -21.42 3.84 -2.31
N GLU A 217 -21.70 2.57 -2.60
CA GLU A 217 -21.71 1.48 -1.62
C GLU A 217 -20.33 0.85 -1.47
N LEU A 218 -19.78 0.90 -0.25
CA LEU A 218 -18.69 0.01 0.15
C LEU A 218 -19.25 -1.38 0.45
N VAL A 219 -18.82 -2.38 -0.32
CA VAL A 219 -19.05 -3.79 0.03
C VAL A 219 -18.08 -4.15 1.14
N TRP A 220 -18.56 -4.05 2.39
CA TRP A 220 -17.82 -4.47 3.58
C TRP A 220 -17.63 -5.99 3.60
N VAL A 221 -16.59 -6.44 2.91
CA VAL A 221 -16.01 -7.76 3.12
C VAL A 221 -15.31 -7.75 4.47
N CYS A 222 -16.08 -7.87 5.55
CA CYS A 222 -15.56 -8.03 6.90
C CYS A 222 -14.99 -9.44 7.03
N MET A 223 -13.82 -9.67 6.42
CA MET A 223 -12.99 -10.82 6.68
C MET A 223 -12.46 -10.71 8.11
N CYS A 224 -13.27 -11.18 9.05
CA CYS A 224 -12.76 -11.63 10.33
C CYS A 224 -11.69 -12.69 10.04
N LEU A 225 -10.42 -12.29 10.14
CA LEU A 225 -9.32 -13.21 10.37
C LEU A 225 -9.62 -13.88 11.72
N GLY A 226 -10.41 -14.96 11.70
CA GLY A 226 -11.11 -15.57 12.83
C GLY A 226 -10.20 -16.29 13.81
N VAL A 227 -9.04 -15.70 14.11
CA VAL A 227 -8.02 -16.27 14.98
C VAL A 227 -7.95 -15.43 16.25
N CYS A 228 -8.68 -15.85 17.28
CA CYS A 228 -8.45 -15.45 18.68
C CYS A 228 -7.12 -16.02 19.23
N ALA A 229 -6.05 -16.00 18.43
CA ALA A 229 -4.69 -16.25 18.90
C ALA A 229 -4.07 -14.92 19.33
N TRP A 230 -3.11 -14.96 20.25
CA TRP A 230 -2.50 -13.78 20.87
C TRP A 230 -1.52 -13.02 19.96
N GLY A 231 -1.53 -13.29 18.65
CA GLY A 231 -0.74 -12.58 17.64
C GLY A 231 -1.51 -11.39 17.07
N LEU A 232 -0.81 -10.30 16.74
CA LEU A 232 -1.43 -9.19 16.02
C LEU A 232 -1.75 -9.66 14.59
N ALA A 233 -3.03 -9.82 14.27
CA ALA A 233 -3.49 -10.03 12.90
C ALA A 233 -3.42 -8.71 12.10
N ALA A 234 -2.22 -8.15 11.99
CA ALA A 234 -1.91 -6.89 11.33
C ALA A 234 -1.76 -7.12 9.82
N CYS A 235 -2.71 -6.61 9.04
CA CYS A 235 -2.69 -6.73 7.58
C CYS A 235 -1.70 -5.72 6.96
N SER A 236 -0.46 -6.17 6.69
CA SER A 236 0.64 -5.31 6.21
C SER A 236 0.83 -5.28 4.70
N GLY A 237 0.04 -6.06 3.96
CA GLY A 237 0.03 -6.05 2.50
C GLY A 237 -1.21 -6.76 1.95
N CYS A 238 -1.65 -6.33 0.77
CA CYS A 238 -2.63 -7.06 -0.02
C CYS A 238 -2.27 -7.01 -1.50
N VAL A 239 -2.63 -8.07 -2.23
CA VAL A 239 -2.47 -8.13 -3.68
C VAL A 239 -3.62 -8.91 -4.31
N CYS A 240 -4.03 -8.46 -5.50
CA CYS A 240 -4.97 -9.17 -6.37
C CYS A 240 -4.16 -10.08 -7.30
N VAL A 241 -4.47 -11.38 -7.33
CA VAL A 241 -3.81 -12.36 -8.21
C VAL A 241 -4.88 -13.18 -8.92
N GLY A 242 -4.79 -13.36 -10.24
CA GLY A 242 -5.71 -14.22 -10.99
C GLY A 242 -5.23 -15.67 -10.95
N VAL A 243 -5.43 -16.38 -9.84
CA VAL A 243 -4.77 -17.69 -9.65
C VAL A 243 -5.52 -18.85 -10.29
N HIS A 244 -6.79 -18.65 -10.68
CA HIS A 244 -7.68 -19.72 -11.17
C HIS A 244 -8.22 -19.54 -12.62
N GLY A 245 -7.77 -18.52 -13.36
CA GLY A 245 -8.01 -18.39 -14.82
C GLY A 245 -9.42 -17.98 -15.29
N PHE A 246 -10.45 -17.91 -14.44
CA PHE A 246 -11.83 -17.54 -14.86
C PHE A 246 -12.08 -16.02 -14.99
N GLY A 247 -11.03 -15.20 -15.14
CA GLY A 247 -11.14 -13.75 -15.30
C GLY A 247 -11.55 -12.96 -14.04
N TRP A 248 -11.74 -13.65 -12.91
CA TRP A 248 -11.89 -13.04 -11.60
C TRP A 248 -10.53 -13.02 -10.89
N MET A 249 -10.24 -11.94 -10.17
CA MET A 249 -9.06 -11.87 -9.33
C MET A 249 -9.36 -12.34 -7.91
N ASP A 250 -8.44 -13.11 -7.38
CA ASP A 250 -8.40 -13.62 -6.01
C ASP A 250 -7.64 -12.64 -5.11
N LEU A 251 -7.94 -12.63 -3.82
CA LEU A 251 -7.32 -11.72 -2.86
C LEU A 251 -6.28 -12.47 -2.02
N VAL A 252 -5.08 -11.91 -1.91
CA VAL A 252 -4.08 -12.36 -0.93
C VAL A 252 -3.86 -11.27 0.12
N VAL A 253 -3.95 -11.63 1.40
CA VAL A 253 -3.76 -10.74 2.55
C VAL A 253 -2.58 -11.23 3.39
N GLY A 254 -1.60 -10.35 3.61
CA GLY A 254 -0.40 -10.63 4.37
C GLY A 254 -0.54 -10.26 5.84
N ALA A 255 -0.23 -11.20 6.74
CA ALA A 255 -0.29 -11.04 8.19
C ALA A 255 1.08 -11.39 8.84
N PRO A 256 2.12 -10.56 8.65
CA PRO A 256 3.48 -10.86 9.12
C PRO A 256 3.65 -10.97 10.63
N HIS A 257 2.74 -10.36 11.40
CA HIS A 257 2.72 -10.45 12.86
C HIS A 257 1.85 -11.61 13.39
N PHE A 258 1.34 -12.47 12.51
CA PHE A 258 0.72 -13.73 12.89
C PHE A 258 1.74 -14.61 13.63
N PHE A 259 1.32 -15.28 14.70
CA PHE A 259 2.19 -16.15 15.48
C PHE A 259 1.40 -17.31 16.08
N GLU A 260 1.91 -18.53 15.93
CA GLU A 260 1.30 -19.75 16.48
C GLU A 260 2.35 -20.58 17.24
N ARG A 261 2.33 -20.48 18.58
CA ARG A 261 3.40 -20.98 19.46
C ARG A 261 3.68 -22.47 19.37
N LYS A 262 2.68 -23.31 19.07
CA LYS A 262 2.83 -24.78 19.03
C LYS A 262 3.53 -25.28 17.77
N GLU A 263 3.27 -24.61 16.66
CA GLU A 263 3.75 -24.96 15.31
C GLU A 263 4.98 -24.12 14.90
N GLU A 264 5.48 -23.27 15.80
CA GLU A 264 6.58 -22.32 15.59
C GLU A 264 6.41 -21.39 14.36
N ILE A 265 5.16 -21.10 13.96
CA ILE A 265 4.86 -20.26 12.80
C ILE A 265 5.09 -18.78 13.14
N GLY A 266 5.83 -18.07 12.27
CA GLY A 266 6.01 -16.61 12.32
C GLY A 266 5.61 -15.97 10.98
N GLY A 267 4.52 -15.21 10.98
CA GLY A 267 3.92 -14.64 9.78
C GLY A 267 3.06 -15.63 9.00
N ALA A 268 2.08 -15.11 8.27
CA ALA A 268 1.18 -15.86 7.41
C ALA A 268 0.71 -15.03 6.21
N ALA A 269 0.27 -15.69 5.15
CA ALA A 269 -0.50 -15.08 4.07
C ALA A 269 -1.80 -15.87 3.85
N TYR A 270 -2.91 -15.16 3.70
CA TYR A 270 -4.25 -15.73 3.51
C TYR A 270 -4.70 -15.50 2.08
N VAL A 271 -4.88 -16.58 1.32
CA VAL A 271 -5.36 -16.57 -0.07
C VAL A 271 -6.85 -16.86 -0.09
N TYR A 272 -7.65 -15.88 -0.49
CA TYR A 272 -9.09 -15.97 -0.65
C TYR A 272 -9.45 -16.09 -2.13
N ILE A 273 -9.83 -17.30 -2.54
CA ILE A 273 -10.31 -17.57 -3.89
C ILE A 273 -11.70 -16.93 -4.05
N ASN A 274 -11.89 -16.22 -5.15
CA ASN A 274 -13.08 -15.41 -5.43
C ASN A 274 -14.26 -16.29 -5.92
N PRO A 275 -15.33 -16.47 -5.12
CA PRO A 275 -16.45 -17.34 -5.48
C PRO A 275 -17.50 -16.57 -6.32
N GLY A 276 -17.05 -15.88 -7.38
CA GLY A 276 -17.91 -15.02 -8.20
C GLY A 276 -18.51 -13.83 -7.44
N GLY A 277 -17.70 -13.17 -6.60
CA GLY A 277 -18.07 -11.99 -5.81
C GLY A 277 -18.77 -12.27 -4.47
N ARG A 278 -19.07 -13.52 -4.14
CA ARG A 278 -19.79 -13.91 -2.91
C ARG A 278 -18.88 -14.14 -1.71
N TRP A 279 -18.13 -13.12 -1.30
CA TRP A 279 -17.05 -13.22 -0.30
C TRP A 279 -17.47 -13.71 1.10
N ALA A 280 -18.76 -13.62 1.46
CA ALA A 280 -19.26 -14.00 2.79
C ALA A 280 -19.03 -15.48 3.16
N SER A 281 -18.83 -16.36 2.18
CA SER A 281 -18.54 -17.79 2.37
C SER A 281 -17.13 -18.20 1.95
N ALA A 282 -16.23 -17.24 1.66
CA ALA A 282 -14.88 -17.53 1.20
C ALA A 282 -13.95 -17.94 2.36
N ALA A 283 -13.68 -19.24 2.48
CA ALA A 283 -12.66 -19.76 3.41
C ALA A 283 -11.25 -19.55 2.82
N PRO A 284 -10.30 -18.92 3.54
CA PRO A 284 -8.95 -18.72 3.03
C PRO A 284 -8.08 -19.96 3.13
N LEU A 285 -7.23 -20.17 2.12
CA LEU A 285 -6.03 -20.98 2.26
C LEU A 285 -4.97 -20.18 3.03
N ARG A 286 -4.44 -20.74 4.13
CA ARG A 286 -3.35 -20.13 4.92
C ARG A 286 -1.99 -20.69 4.47
N LEU A 287 -1.12 -19.81 4.01
CA LEU A 287 0.30 -20.06 3.80
C LEU A 287 1.06 -19.62 5.06
N ASN A 288 1.95 -20.47 5.59
CA ASN A 288 2.65 -20.24 6.85
C ASN A 288 4.12 -19.86 6.63
N GLY A 289 4.61 -18.90 7.42
CA GLY A 289 6.03 -18.58 7.53
C GLY A 289 6.77 -19.39 8.59
N THR A 290 8.11 -19.33 8.54
CA THR A 290 9.02 -19.84 9.57
C THR A 290 9.06 -18.91 10.79
N TYR A 291 9.50 -19.42 11.95
CA TYR A 291 9.56 -18.67 13.20
C TYR A 291 10.25 -17.30 13.04
N GLY A 292 9.60 -16.23 13.50
CA GLY A 292 10.14 -14.87 13.47
C GLY A 292 10.31 -14.22 12.08
N SER A 293 9.99 -14.91 10.98
CA SER A 293 10.35 -14.49 9.63
C SER A 293 9.63 -13.25 9.06
N MET A 294 8.51 -12.86 9.68
CA MET A 294 7.54 -11.89 9.14
C MET A 294 7.06 -12.22 7.72
N PHE A 295 6.89 -13.50 7.42
CA PHE A 295 6.30 -13.96 6.16
C PHE A 295 4.95 -13.29 5.89
N GLY A 296 4.78 -12.76 4.66
CA GLY A 296 3.58 -12.03 4.27
C GLY A 296 3.67 -10.51 4.45
N ILE A 297 4.80 -9.96 4.90
CA ILE A 297 5.00 -8.50 4.97
C ILE A 297 5.04 -7.83 3.59
N ALA A 298 5.49 -8.57 2.57
CA ALA A 298 5.48 -8.15 1.17
C ALA A 298 4.82 -9.22 0.31
N LEU A 299 3.97 -8.80 -0.61
CA LEU A 299 3.25 -9.66 -1.55
C LEU A 299 3.33 -9.06 -2.95
N SER A 300 3.51 -9.91 -3.97
CA SER A 300 3.42 -9.52 -5.37
C SER A 300 2.76 -10.61 -6.19
N ALA A 301 1.86 -10.22 -7.10
CA ALA A 301 1.55 -11.04 -8.26
C ALA A 301 2.84 -11.11 -9.09
N ALA A 302 3.31 -12.32 -9.40
CA ALA A 302 4.56 -12.49 -10.15
C ALA A 302 4.33 -12.56 -11.67
N GLY A 303 3.06 -12.58 -12.11
CA GLY A 303 2.69 -13.05 -13.44
C GLY A 303 2.59 -14.57 -13.47
N ASP A 304 2.50 -15.15 -14.65
CA ASP A 304 2.63 -16.60 -14.91
C ASP A 304 4.12 -16.87 -15.21
N LEU A 305 4.86 -17.50 -14.29
CA LEU A 305 6.32 -17.66 -14.41
C LEU A 305 6.72 -18.95 -15.12
N ASP A 306 5.94 -20.03 -14.97
CA ASP A 306 6.17 -21.33 -15.61
C ASP A 306 5.36 -21.55 -16.90
N GLN A 307 4.54 -20.56 -17.29
CA GLN A 307 3.74 -20.51 -18.53
C GLN A 307 2.65 -21.58 -18.58
N ASP A 308 2.05 -21.89 -17.43
CA ASP A 308 0.99 -22.90 -17.28
C ASP A 308 -0.43 -22.34 -17.50
N GLY A 309 -0.56 -21.01 -17.59
CA GLY A 309 -1.81 -20.28 -17.79
C GLY A 309 -2.41 -19.68 -16.50
N PHE A 310 -1.79 -19.88 -15.34
CA PHE A 310 -2.23 -19.33 -14.05
C PHE A 310 -1.20 -18.33 -13.49
N SER A 311 -1.66 -17.32 -12.74
CA SER A 311 -0.73 -16.35 -12.16
C SER A 311 -0.20 -16.83 -10.81
N ASP A 312 1.11 -16.69 -10.63
CA ASP A 312 1.87 -17.03 -9.44
C ASP A 312 1.91 -15.90 -8.41
N LEU A 313 2.18 -16.32 -7.17
CA LEU A 313 2.33 -15.46 -6.01
C LEU A 313 3.76 -15.48 -5.47
N ALA A 314 4.36 -14.30 -5.34
CA ALA A 314 5.59 -14.10 -4.57
C ALA A 314 5.27 -13.55 -3.17
N VAL A 315 5.82 -14.18 -2.13
CA VAL A 315 5.67 -13.77 -0.73
C VAL A 315 7.05 -13.52 -0.10
N GLY A 316 7.23 -12.33 0.48
CA GLY A 316 8.45 -11.95 1.19
C GLY A 316 8.43 -12.31 2.68
N ALA A 317 9.59 -12.73 3.18
CA ALA A 317 9.87 -13.04 4.58
C ALA A 317 11.28 -12.49 4.94
N PRO A 318 11.42 -11.17 5.15
CA PRO A 318 12.72 -10.49 5.21
C PRO A 318 13.53 -10.81 6.47
N PHE A 319 12.94 -11.47 7.47
CA PHE A 319 13.64 -11.89 8.68
C PHE A 319 13.87 -13.42 8.76
N ASP A 320 13.59 -14.18 7.69
CA ASP A 320 14.07 -15.57 7.60
C ASP A 320 15.55 -15.59 7.19
N GLY A 321 16.44 -15.65 8.18
CA GLY A 321 17.89 -15.60 7.96
C GLY A 321 18.33 -14.22 7.47
N ALA A 322 18.89 -14.16 6.26
CA ALA A 322 19.21 -12.89 5.57
C ALA A 322 17.99 -12.26 4.86
N GLY A 323 16.83 -12.93 4.91
CA GLY A 323 15.61 -12.60 4.17
C GLY A 323 15.38 -13.58 3.02
N LYS A 324 14.12 -13.98 2.82
CA LYS A 324 13.71 -14.92 1.75
C LYS A 324 12.49 -14.43 0.97
N VAL A 325 12.38 -14.93 -0.25
CA VAL A 325 11.20 -14.83 -1.11
C VAL A 325 10.75 -16.25 -1.49
N TYR A 326 9.45 -16.50 -1.30
CA TYR A 326 8.78 -17.76 -1.62
C TYR A 326 7.92 -17.56 -2.86
N ILE A 327 8.06 -18.45 -3.84
CA ILE A 327 7.21 -18.50 -5.03
C ILE A 327 6.23 -19.66 -4.87
N TYR A 328 4.93 -19.36 -5.04
CA TYR A 328 3.85 -20.33 -5.03
C TYR A 328 3.13 -20.28 -6.38
N HIS A 329 3.02 -21.44 -7.03
CA HIS A 329 2.37 -21.49 -8.34
C HIS A 329 0.85 -21.35 -8.26
N GLY A 330 0.30 -20.73 -9.30
CA GLY A 330 -1.13 -20.77 -9.61
C GLY A 330 -1.61 -22.19 -9.92
N SER A 331 -2.93 -22.38 -10.02
CA SER A 331 -3.53 -23.59 -10.59
C SER A 331 -5.04 -23.41 -10.76
N LYS A 332 -5.68 -24.29 -11.52
CA LYS A 332 -7.15 -24.34 -11.64
C LYS A 332 -7.92 -24.43 -10.31
N LEU A 333 -7.28 -24.90 -9.23
CA LEU A 333 -7.87 -25.00 -7.89
C LEU A 333 -7.45 -23.85 -6.94
N GLY A 334 -6.71 -22.86 -7.44
CA GLY A 334 -6.07 -21.80 -6.67
C GLY A 334 -4.59 -22.04 -6.42
N ILE A 335 -4.00 -21.35 -5.44
CA ILE A 335 -2.58 -21.45 -5.11
C ILE A 335 -2.20 -22.85 -4.59
N VAL A 336 -1.11 -23.41 -5.12
CA VAL A 336 -0.46 -24.60 -4.56
C VAL A 336 0.21 -24.23 -3.23
N ALA A 337 -0.23 -24.82 -2.13
CA ALA A 337 0.21 -24.44 -0.78
C ALA A 337 1.69 -24.75 -0.45
N LYS A 338 2.35 -25.58 -1.25
CA LYS A 338 3.79 -25.86 -1.15
C LYS A 338 4.54 -24.88 -2.05
N PRO A 339 5.57 -24.14 -1.56
CA PRO A 339 6.35 -23.25 -2.40
C PRO A 339 7.10 -24.07 -3.47
N ALA A 340 7.05 -23.59 -4.70
CA ALA A 340 7.77 -24.18 -5.83
C ALA A 340 9.25 -23.79 -5.81
N GLN A 341 9.55 -22.56 -5.40
CA GLN A 341 10.90 -22.06 -5.23
C GLN A 341 11.00 -21.22 -3.95
N VAL A 342 12.13 -21.32 -3.26
CA VAL A 342 12.53 -20.40 -2.18
C VAL A 342 13.89 -19.83 -2.53
N ARG A 343 14.05 -18.52 -2.46
CA ARG A 343 15.32 -17.80 -2.67
C ARG A 343 15.61 -16.92 -1.46
N GLY A 344 16.89 -16.75 -1.15
CA GLY A 344 17.47 -15.78 -0.23
C GLY A 344 18.84 -15.36 -0.74
#